data_AF-A0A1I5H9K0-F1
#
_entry.id   AF-A0A1I5H9K0-F1
#
_cell.length_a   1.000
_cell.length_b   1.000
_cell.length_c   1.000
_cell.angle_alpha   90.00
_cell.angle_beta   90.00
_cell.angle_gamma   90.00
#
_symmetry.space_group_name_H-M   'P 1'
#
loop_
_entity.id
_entity.type
_entity.pdbx_description
1 polymer ?
#
loop_
_entity_poly.entity_id
_entity_poly.type
_entity_poly.pdbx_seq_one_letter_code
_entity_poly.pdbx_strand_id
1 'polypeptide(L)'
;MDLSYVHTERLEDIGPVEVLFEPEDLVGPMRMAELKVDMINVHSPRGHARPRDVRLRRLVAGKLADHAVRYLLARFMRRRATDWRVEEYDEIRTDNFRDSDPWDLRCVGPGNRSILLEVRSSFVHWLSDAHALHRHPSQSLLGPYATGSKPGERMKDLFWQVAFFRVPSDEPSRAKNRPFFGDERDLPLSATIMGGGELQLFDRIGFDERRMAEGANYRVIQPMSDGRSVGEMLRLSVTPEPISS
;
A
#
# COMPACT_ATOMS: atom_id res chain seq x y z
N MET A 1 8.42 -2.71 -14.25
CA MET A 1 8.71 -2.47 -12.81
C MET A 1 10.08 -3.01 -12.46
N ASP A 2 10.99 -2.11 -12.10
CA ASP A 2 12.31 -2.45 -11.59
C ASP A 2 12.39 -2.13 -10.09
N LEU A 3 13.04 -3.02 -9.33
CA LEU A 3 13.26 -2.85 -7.89
C LEU A 3 14.74 -2.63 -7.63
N SER A 4 15.12 -1.40 -7.32
CA SER A 4 16.46 -1.06 -6.84
C SER A 4 16.55 -1.35 -5.34
N TYR A 5 17.32 -2.36 -4.97
CA TYR A 5 17.64 -2.66 -3.58
C TYR A 5 18.98 -2.03 -3.20
N VAL A 6 19.07 -1.50 -1.97
CA VAL A 6 20.35 -1.45 -1.27
C VAL A 6 20.78 -2.91 -1.06
N HIS A 7 21.90 -3.30 -1.67
CA HIS A 7 22.46 -4.66 -1.63
C HIS A 7 22.51 -5.19 -0.18
N THR A 8 21.57 -6.07 0.18
CA THR A 8 21.66 -6.88 1.40
C THR A 8 21.54 -8.33 0.99
N GLU A 9 22.54 -9.15 1.35
CA GLU A 9 22.57 -10.59 1.03
C GLU A 9 21.51 -11.38 1.79
N ARG A 10 20.91 -10.78 2.81
CA ARG A 10 19.86 -11.36 3.65
C ARG A 10 18.57 -10.56 3.52
N LEU A 11 17.57 -11.18 2.89
CA LEU A 11 16.22 -10.61 2.75
C LEU A 11 15.53 -10.34 4.11
N GLU A 12 16.12 -10.79 5.21
CA GLU A 12 15.62 -10.54 6.55
C GLU A 12 15.98 -9.19 7.15
N ASP A 13 16.99 -8.50 6.60
CA ASP A 13 17.50 -7.20 7.07
C ASP A 13 17.11 -6.05 6.12
N ILE A 14 16.13 -6.27 5.24
CA ILE A 14 15.71 -5.26 4.26
C ILE A 14 14.97 -4.16 4.99
N GLY A 15 15.55 -2.96 4.96
CA GLY A 15 14.89 -1.72 5.30
C GLY A 15 13.84 -1.32 4.25
N PRO A 16 13.58 -0.02 4.08
CA PRO A 16 12.69 0.44 3.02
C PRO A 16 13.18 0.00 1.63
N VAL A 17 12.26 -0.39 0.75
CA VAL A 17 12.58 -0.82 -0.64
C VAL A 17 12.09 0.23 -1.61
N GLU A 18 12.99 0.73 -2.45
CA GLU A 18 12.64 1.64 -3.53
C GLU A 18 12.14 0.89 -4.76
N VAL A 19 11.13 1.46 -5.39
CA VAL A 19 10.44 0.94 -6.57
C VAL A 19 10.44 2.05 -7.61
N LEU A 20 10.94 1.75 -8.81
CA LEU A 20 10.82 2.64 -9.95
C LEU A 20 9.73 2.10 -10.88
N PHE A 21 8.75 2.95 -11.17
CA PHE A 21 7.70 2.69 -12.14
C PHE A 21 7.98 3.50 -13.39
N GLU A 22 8.06 2.80 -14.52
CA GLU A 22 8.11 3.43 -15.84
C GLU A 22 6.70 3.75 -16.33
N PRO A 23 6.53 4.66 -17.31
CA PRO A 23 5.21 5.00 -17.87
C PRO A 23 4.36 3.77 -18.26
N GLU A 24 4.98 2.71 -18.76
CA GLU A 24 4.29 1.47 -19.16
C GLU A 24 3.69 0.72 -17.95
N ASP A 25 4.28 0.85 -16.76
CA ASP A 25 3.78 0.22 -15.54
C ASP A 25 2.44 0.84 -15.09
N LEU A 26 2.07 2.02 -15.60
CA LEU A 26 0.81 2.70 -15.28
C LEU A 26 -0.38 2.20 -16.11
N VAL A 27 -0.15 1.55 -17.27
CA VAL A 27 -1.22 1.19 -18.22
C VAL A 27 -2.26 0.27 -17.56
N GLY A 28 -1.80 -0.78 -16.88
CA GLY A 28 -2.67 -1.72 -16.17
C GLY A 28 -3.45 -1.06 -15.00
N PRO A 29 -2.76 -0.44 -14.03
CA PRO A 29 -3.37 0.32 -12.94
C PRO A 29 -4.39 1.37 -13.40
N MET A 30 -4.09 2.11 -14.47
CA MET A 30 -4.99 3.12 -15.04
C MET A 30 -6.26 2.47 -15.59
N ARG A 31 -6.13 1.41 -16.38
CA ARG A 31 -7.27 0.67 -16.90
C ARG A 31 -8.17 0.16 -15.78
N MET A 32 -7.59 -0.42 -14.74
CA MET A 32 -8.36 -0.92 -13.58
C MET A 32 -9.03 0.22 -12.80
N ALA A 33 -8.33 1.34 -12.61
CA ALA A 33 -8.88 2.50 -11.95
C ALA A 33 -10.05 3.11 -12.72
N GLU A 34 -9.99 3.18 -14.05
CA GLU A 34 -11.10 3.67 -14.90
C GLU A 34 -12.34 2.76 -14.80
N LEU A 35 -12.17 1.44 -14.69
CA LEU A 35 -13.30 0.52 -14.49
C LEU A 35 -13.97 0.69 -13.11
N LYS A 36 -13.19 1.09 -12.10
CA LYS A 36 -13.60 1.13 -10.69
C LYS A 36 -14.07 2.50 -10.21
N VAL A 37 -13.61 3.58 -10.84
CA VAL A 37 -13.79 4.95 -10.33
C VAL A 37 -15.25 5.35 -10.17
N ASP A 38 -16.14 4.84 -11.03
CA ASP A 38 -17.57 5.17 -10.99
C ASP A 38 -18.36 4.23 -10.06
N MET A 39 -17.73 3.17 -9.56
CA MET A 39 -18.33 2.16 -8.67
C MET A 39 -17.99 2.40 -7.19
N ILE A 40 -16.93 3.15 -6.89
CA ILE A 40 -16.53 3.46 -5.52
C ILE A 40 -17.32 4.63 -4.93
N ASN A 41 -17.42 4.67 -3.61
CA ASN A 41 -18.08 5.77 -2.90
C ASN A 41 -17.49 7.12 -3.32
N VAL A 42 -18.36 8.02 -3.79
CA VAL A 42 -17.99 9.37 -4.22
C VAL A 42 -17.50 10.20 -3.02
N HIS A 43 -17.98 9.89 -1.82
CA HIS A 43 -17.69 10.64 -0.62
C HIS A 43 -16.41 10.16 0.06
N SER A 44 -15.63 11.13 0.53
CA SER A 44 -14.58 10.93 1.52
C SER A 44 -15.15 10.42 2.85
N PRO A 45 -14.31 9.94 3.78
CA PRO A 45 -14.77 9.64 5.14
C PRO A 45 -15.34 10.87 5.89
N ARG A 46 -15.09 12.11 5.43
CA ARG A 46 -15.77 13.34 5.91
C ARG A 46 -17.15 13.59 5.29
N GLY A 47 -17.62 12.73 4.38
CA GLY A 47 -18.86 12.94 3.65
C GLY A 47 -18.76 13.96 2.50
N HIS A 48 -17.59 14.54 2.23
CA HIS A 48 -17.41 15.42 1.06
C HIS A 48 -17.23 14.61 -0.22
N ALA A 49 -17.99 14.95 -1.26
CA ALA A 49 -17.82 14.38 -2.58
C ALA A 49 -16.43 14.70 -3.14
N ARG A 50 -15.76 13.68 -3.69
CA ARG A 50 -14.48 13.82 -4.37
C ARG A 50 -14.70 13.88 -5.88
N PRO A 51 -14.07 14.85 -6.58
CA PRO A 51 -14.04 14.86 -8.03
C PRO A 51 -13.55 13.52 -8.60
N ARG A 52 -14.07 13.14 -9.78
CA ARG A 52 -13.74 11.87 -10.44
C ARG A 52 -12.25 11.71 -10.67
N ASP A 53 -11.56 12.78 -11.08
CA ASP A 53 -10.11 12.77 -11.31
C ASP A 53 -9.33 12.48 -10.01
N VAL A 54 -9.74 13.06 -8.88
CA VAL A 54 -9.13 12.78 -7.56
C VAL A 54 -9.34 11.33 -7.16
N ARG A 55 -10.54 10.78 -7.41
CA ARG A 55 -10.84 9.36 -7.15
C ARG A 55 -9.99 8.44 -8.04
N LEU A 56 -9.91 8.73 -9.33
CA LEU A 56 -9.12 7.98 -10.31
C LEU A 56 -7.64 7.93 -9.89
N ARG A 57 -7.03 9.08 -9.60
CA ARG A 57 -5.61 9.17 -9.19
C ARG A 57 -5.29 8.35 -7.96
N ARG A 58 -6.19 8.32 -6.98
CA ARG A 58 -6.04 7.50 -5.76
C ARG A 58 -6.14 6.01 -6.04
N LEU A 59 -7.07 5.62 -6.91
CA LEU A 59 -7.19 4.22 -7.34
C LEU A 59 -5.92 3.77 -8.09
N VAL A 60 -5.37 4.61 -8.97
CA VAL A 60 -4.08 4.32 -9.63
C VAL A 60 -2.96 4.18 -8.60
N ALA A 61 -2.87 5.09 -7.61
CA ALA A 61 -1.88 5.00 -6.53
C ALA A 61 -1.99 3.68 -5.74
N GLY A 62 -3.23 3.31 -5.38
CA GLY A 62 -3.52 2.06 -4.68
C GLY A 62 -3.06 0.87 -5.50
N LYS A 63 -3.43 0.82 -6.79
CA LYS A 63 -3.05 -0.29 -7.68
C LYS A 63 -1.55 -0.41 -7.90
N LEU A 64 -0.83 0.71 -8.05
CA LEU A 64 0.62 0.68 -8.14
C LEU A 64 1.27 0.14 -6.86
N ALA A 65 0.73 0.52 -5.69
CA ALA A 65 1.19 -0.01 -4.41
C ALA A 65 0.92 -1.52 -4.28
N ASP A 66 -0.28 -1.98 -4.67
CA ASP A 66 -0.64 -3.41 -4.73
C ASP A 66 0.35 -4.18 -5.61
N HIS A 67 0.59 -3.70 -6.83
CA HIS A 67 1.51 -4.32 -7.78
C HIS A 67 2.93 -4.40 -7.23
N ALA A 68 3.42 -3.35 -6.58
CA ALA A 68 4.77 -3.32 -6.00
C ALA A 68 4.93 -4.33 -4.86
N VAL A 69 3.98 -4.36 -3.92
CA VAL A 69 3.99 -5.33 -2.81
C VAL A 69 3.82 -6.76 -3.33
N ARG A 70 2.92 -6.98 -4.30
CA ARG A 70 2.73 -8.27 -4.95
C ARG A 70 4.00 -8.78 -5.63
N TYR A 71 4.67 -7.92 -6.41
CA TYR A 71 5.90 -8.28 -7.09
C TYR A 71 7.01 -8.63 -6.07
N LEU A 72 7.15 -7.84 -5.01
CA LEU A 72 8.09 -8.09 -3.93
C LEU A 72 7.84 -9.44 -3.24
N LEU A 73 6.58 -9.73 -2.89
CA LEU A 73 6.17 -11.01 -2.28
C LEU A 73 6.42 -12.19 -3.21
N ALA A 74 5.99 -12.10 -4.47
CA ALA A 74 6.19 -13.17 -5.46
C ALA A 74 7.68 -13.47 -5.67
N ARG A 75 8.52 -12.43 -5.71
CA ARG A 75 9.98 -12.57 -5.81
C ARG A 75 10.56 -13.23 -4.56
N PHE A 76 10.11 -12.87 -3.36
CA PHE A 76 10.52 -13.48 -2.10
C PHE A 76 10.14 -14.97 -2.05
N MET A 77 8.89 -15.30 -2.34
CA MET A 77 8.36 -16.67 -2.39
C MET A 77 9.15 -17.55 -3.36
N ARG A 78 9.41 -17.03 -4.58
CA ARG A 78 10.21 -17.74 -5.59
C ARG A 78 11.64 -18.00 -5.12
N ARG A 79 12.30 -17.00 -4.52
CA ARG A 79 13.67 -17.13 -4.00
C ARG A 79 13.78 -18.13 -2.84
N ARG A 80 12.76 -18.20 -1.99
CA ARG A 80 12.68 -19.14 -0.86
C ARG A 80 12.12 -20.51 -1.26
N ALA A 81 11.78 -20.71 -2.54
CA ALA A 81 11.14 -21.93 -3.05
C ALA A 81 9.92 -22.36 -2.20
N THR A 82 9.11 -21.39 -1.78
CA THR A 82 7.91 -21.66 -0.96
C THR A 82 6.75 -22.12 -1.83
N ASP A 83 5.88 -22.97 -1.29
CA ASP A 83 4.59 -23.32 -1.93
C ASP A 83 3.51 -22.22 -1.80
N TRP A 84 3.90 -21.03 -1.34
CA TRP A 84 3.02 -19.89 -1.24
C TRP A 84 2.92 -19.14 -2.56
N ARG A 85 1.75 -18.58 -2.83
CA ARG A 85 1.50 -17.66 -3.93
C ARG A 85 0.75 -16.43 -3.44
N VAL A 86 0.96 -15.30 -4.11
CA VAL A 86 0.22 -14.07 -3.88
C VAL A 86 -0.81 -13.87 -4.98
N GLU A 87 -2.04 -13.55 -4.58
CA GLU A 87 -3.16 -13.23 -5.46
C GLU A 87 -3.57 -11.78 -5.23
N GLU A 88 -4.09 -11.13 -6.28
CA GLU A 88 -4.74 -9.83 -6.22
C GLU A 88 -6.23 -10.00 -6.52
N TYR A 89 -7.10 -9.42 -5.69
CA TYR A 89 -8.54 -9.68 -5.80
C TYR A 89 -9.10 -9.16 -7.12
N ASP A 90 -8.64 -7.97 -7.53
CA ASP A 90 -9.09 -7.32 -8.76
C ASP A 90 -8.74 -8.11 -10.03
N GLU A 91 -7.74 -9.02 -9.99
CA GLU A 91 -7.41 -9.91 -11.12
C GLU A 91 -8.34 -11.14 -11.23
N ILE A 92 -8.99 -11.53 -10.13
CA ILE A 92 -9.78 -12.77 -10.05
C ILE A 92 -11.28 -12.54 -9.78
N ARG A 93 -11.68 -11.29 -9.55
CA ARG A 93 -13.08 -10.92 -9.29
C ARG A 93 -13.96 -11.20 -10.50
N THR A 94 -15.23 -11.54 -10.25
CA THR A 94 -16.22 -11.87 -11.30
C THR A 94 -17.49 -11.02 -11.22
N ASP A 95 -17.56 -10.10 -10.25
CA ASP A 95 -18.74 -9.32 -9.89
C ASP A 95 -18.81 -7.96 -10.61
N ASN A 96 -17.84 -7.65 -11.48
CA ASN A 96 -17.73 -6.37 -12.19
C ASN A 96 -17.78 -5.14 -11.25
N PHE A 97 -17.04 -5.18 -10.13
CA PHE A 97 -16.93 -4.06 -9.19
C PHE A 97 -18.23 -3.68 -8.47
N ARG A 98 -19.19 -4.60 -8.38
CA ARG A 98 -20.48 -4.38 -7.69
C ARG A 98 -20.34 -4.51 -6.18
N ASP A 99 -19.52 -5.44 -5.73
CA ASP A 99 -19.30 -5.71 -4.32
C ASP A 99 -17.99 -5.08 -3.83
N SER A 100 -17.95 -4.78 -2.53
CA SER A 100 -16.73 -4.29 -1.89
C SER A 100 -15.67 -5.38 -1.84
N ASP A 101 -14.42 -4.99 -2.08
CA ASP A 101 -13.31 -5.94 -2.09
C ASP A 101 -13.08 -6.49 -0.68
N PRO A 102 -13.03 -7.82 -0.52
CA PRO A 102 -12.75 -8.43 0.78
C PRO A 102 -11.27 -8.29 1.19
N TRP A 103 -10.37 -8.08 0.23
CA TRP A 103 -8.93 -7.92 0.41
C TRP A 103 -8.31 -7.32 -0.87
N ASP A 104 -7.17 -6.65 -0.75
CA ASP A 104 -6.41 -6.16 -1.91
C ASP A 104 -5.51 -7.29 -2.44
N LEU A 105 -4.68 -7.83 -1.53
CA LEU A 105 -3.81 -8.98 -1.78
C LEU A 105 -4.08 -10.11 -0.78
N ARG A 106 -3.82 -11.35 -1.21
CA ARG A 106 -3.87 -12.53 -0.35
C ARG A 106 -2.68 -13.44 -0.64
N CYS A 107 -2.00 -13.87 0.41
CA CYS A 107 -1.02 -14.95 0.32
C CYS A 107 -1.74 -16.28 0.62
N VAL A 108 -1.61 -17.25 -0.29
CA VAL A 108 -2.22 -18.58 -0.19
C VAL A 108 -1.11 -19.61 -0.11
N GLY A 109 -1.15 -20.48 0.90
CA GLY A 109 -0.14 -21.51 1.14
C GLY A 109 -0.73 -22.92 1.33
N PRO A 110 0.12 -23.90 1.67
CA PRO A 110 -0.29 -25.29 1.88
C PRO A 110 -1.41 -25.45 2.92
N GLY A 111 -2.25 -26.46 2.73
CA GLY A 111 -3.34 -26.77 3.66
C GLY A 111 -4.45 -25.70 3.70
N ASN A 112 -4.68 -25.01 2.58
CA ASN A 112 -5.68 -23.95 2.43
C ASN A 112 -5.48 -22.77 3.40
N ARG A 113 -4.24 -22.54 3.83
CA ARG A 113 -3.87 -21.39 4.67
C ARG A 113 -3.92 -20.13 3.83
N SER A 114 -4.45 -19.06 4.40
CA SER A 114 -4.46 -17.76 3.76
C SER A 114 -4.19 -16.64 4.76
N ILE A 115 -3.44 -15.64 4.28
CA ILE A 115 -3.15 -14.39 4.97
C ILE A 115 -3.71 -13.29 4.08
N LEU A 116 -4.56 -12.43 4.63
CA LEU A 116 -5.15 -11.28 3.96
C LEU A 116 -4.30 -10.04 4.22
N LEU A 117 -4.02 -9.30 3.16
CA LEU A 117 -3.16 -8.13 3.19
C LEU A 117 -3.97 -6.91 2.72
N GLU A 118 -3.77 -5.80 3.41
CA GLU A 118 -4.22 -4.48 2.97
C GLU A 118 -2.99 -3.63 2.66
N VAL A 119 -2.94 -3.05 1.46
CA VAL A 119 -1.83 -2.19 1.05
C VAL A 119 -2.27 -0.74 1.12
N ARG A 120 -1.63 0.02 2.00
CA ARG A 120 -1.86 1.45 2.16
C ARG A 120 -0.83 2.21 1.36
N SER A 121 -1.29 2.96 0.37
CA SER A 121 -0.52 4.07 -0.15
C SER A 121 -0.72 5.29 0.77
N SER A 122 0.37 5.92 1.21
CA SER A 122 0.30 7.05 2.14
C SER A 122 -0.47 8.20 1.49
N PHE A 123 -1.25 8.94 2.29
CA PHE A 123 -1.98 10.15 1.92
C PHE A 123 -1.03 11.32 1.60
N VAL A 124 -0.12 11.16 0.65
CA VAL A 124 0.66 12.29 0.16
C VAL A 124 -0.18 12.95 -0.91
N HIS A 125 -0.96 13.95 -0.49
CA HIS A 125 -1.66 14.85 -1.42
C HIS A 125 -0.69 15.63 -2.32
N TRP A 126 0.62 15.55 -2.03
CA TRP A 126 1.72 16.20 -2.72
C TRP A 126 2.94 15.29 -2.71
N LEU A 127 3.61 15.09 -3.84
CA LEU A 127 4.86 14.34 -3.87
C LEU A 127 5.92 15.12 -3.09
N SER A 128 6.38 14.59 -1.95
CA SER A 128 7.48 15.20 -1.20
C SER A 128 8.83 14.85 -1.83
N ASP A 129 9.84 15.69 -1.62
CA ASP A 129 11.22 15.33 -1.95
C ASP A 129 11.62 14.04 -1.22
N ALA A 130 12.37 13.15 -1.89
CA ALA A 130 12.83 11.88 -1.31
C ALA A 130 13.59 12.07 0.02
N HIS A 131 14.24 13.22 0.22
CA HIS A 131 14.91 13.56 1.47
C HIS A 131 13.98 13.86 2.67
N ALA A 132 12.68 14.03 2.44
CA ALA A 132 11.69 14.28 3.48
C ALA A 132 11.24 12.99 4.19
N LEU A 133 11.42 11.82 3.57
CA LEU A 133 11.10 10.51 4.13
C LEU A 133 11.75 10.28 5.49
N HIS A 134 13.06 10.43 5.55
CA HIS A 134 13.84 10.08 6.74
C HIS A 134 13.72 11.10 7.89
N ARG A 135 13.05 12.24 7.66
CA ARG A 135 13.07 13.38 8.59
C ARG A 135 11.70 13.82 9.09
N HIS A 136 10.60 13.22 8.62
CA HIS A 136 9.28 13.68 9.04
C HIS A 136 8.78 12.92 10.28
N PRO A 137 8.65 13.57 11.45
CA PRO A 137 8.16 12.95 12.70
C PRO A 137 6.68 12.52 12.64
N SER A 138 5.98 12.72 11.51
CA SER A 138 4.61 12.29 11.26
C SER A 138 4.49 11.05 10.37
N GLN A 139 5.60 10.35 10.07
CA GLN A 139 5.51 9.07 9.39
C GLN A 139 4.94 8.03 10.36
N SER A 140 3.65 7.76 10.18
CA SER A 140 2.92 6.72 10.88
C SER A 140 2.61 5.59 9.91
N LEU A 141 2.69 4.35 10.37
CA LEU A 141 2.12 3.23 9.64
C LEU A 141 0.61 3.24 9.85
N LEU A 142 -0.15 3.11 8.77
CA LEU A 142 -1.60 3.13 8.81
C LEU A 142 -2.14 1.71 8.85
N GLY A 143 -2.88 1.39 9.90
CA GLY A 143 -3.55 0.11 10.10
C GLY A 143 -5.01 0.14 9.67
N PRO A 144 -5.88 -0.68 10.32
CA PRO A 144 -7.30 -0.67 10.05
C PRO A 144 -7.93 0.66 10.45
N TYR A 145 -9.04 1.00 9.81
CA TYR A 145 -9.83 2.18 10.10
C TYR A 145 -11.31 1.83 10.16
N ALA A 146 -12.03 2.48 11.07
CA ALA A 146 -13.47 2.32 11.15
C ALA A 146 -14.14 3.19 10.07
N THR A 147 -14.92 2.57 9.19
CA THR A 147 -15.89 3.32 8.36
C THR A 147 -17.25 2.67 8.43
N GLY A 148 -18.29 3.50 8.52
CA GLY A 148 -19.68 3.03 8.37
C GLY A 148 -20.02 2.51 6.96
N SER A 149 -19.09 2.59 6.00
CA SER A 149 -19.31 2.22 4.60
C SER A 149 -19.03 0.74 4.27
N LYS A 150 -18.48 -0.05 5.20
CA LYS A 150 -18.18 -1.47 4.97
C LYS A 150 -18.58 -2.36 6.16
N PRO A 151 -19.87 -2.43 6.52
CA PRO A 151 -20.32 -3.30 7.61
C PRO A 151 -20.05 -4.78 7.29
N GLY A 152 -19.35 -5.49 8.17
CA GLY A 152 -19.11 -6.92 8.06
C GLY A 152 -17.85 -7.35 7.29
N GLU A 153 -17.01 -6.40 6.85
CA GLU A 153 -15.72 -6.74 6.23
C GLU A 153 -14.77 -7.37 7.26
N ARG A 154 -14.22 -8.55 6.95
CA ARG A 154 -13.20 -9.19 7.80
C ARG A 154 -11.97 -8.27 7.87
N MET A 155 -11.43 -8.10 9.07
CA MET A 155 -10.15 -7.40 9.27
C MET A 155 -9.01 -8.18 8.61
N LYS A 156 -8.11 -7.46 7.94
CA LYS A 156 -6.95 -8.05 7.27
C LYS A 156 -5.91 -8.41 8.31
N ASP A 157 -5.09 -9.40 7.99
CA ASP A 157 -4.10 -9.94 8.90
C ASP A 157 -2.86 -9.03 8.94
N LEU A 158 -2.47 -8.48 7.79
CA LEU A 158 -1.29 -7.61 7.61
C LEU A 158 -1.63 -6.30 6.90
N PHE A 159 -1.01 -5.21 7.32
CA PHE A 159 -1.15 -3.88 6.71
C PHE A 159 0.21 -3.40 6.24
N TRP A 160 0.37 -3.22 4.93
CA TRP A 160 1.60 -2.74 4.30
C TRP A 160 1.52 -1.24 4.02
N GLN A 161 2.62 -0.51 4.17
CA GLN A 161 2.71 0.91 3.86
C GLN A 161 3.67 1.15 2.68
N VAL A 162 3.14 1.78 1.64
CA VAL A 162 3.88 2.28 0.49
C VAL A 162 3.76 3.80 0.43
N ALA A 163 4.85 4.49 0.16
CA ALA A 163 4.86 5.93 0.00
C ALA A 163 5.37 6.32 -1.39
N PHE A 164 4.72 7.27 -2.05
CA PHE A 164 5.07 7.71 -3.40
C PHE A 164 5.82 9.04 -3.38
N PHE A 165 6.86 9.13 -4.21
CA PHE A 165 7.73 10.29 -4.37
C PHE A 165 7.95 10.56 -5.85
N ARG A 166 8.17 11.83 -6.20
CA ARG A 166 8.72 12.09 -7.54
C ARG A 166 10.17 11.67 -7.54
N VAL A 167 10.58 11.01 -8.61
CA VAL A 167 11.99 11.02 -8.98
C VAL A 167 12.37 12.51 -9.14
N PRO A 168 13.43 13.00 -8.48
CA PRO A 168 13.91 14.34 -8.75
C PRO A 168 14.19 14.45 -10.25
N SER A 169 13.35 15.18 -10.99
CA SER A 169 13.85 15.81 -12.21
C SER A 169 14.94 16.79 -11.77
N ASP A 170 15.99 16.97 -12.56
CA ASP A 170 17.10 17.91 -12.30
C ASP A 170 16.69 19.39 -12.04
N GLU A 171 15.40 19.71 -11.88
CA GLU A 171 14.85 20.98 -11.41
C GLU A 171 14.34 20.91 -9.94
N PRO A 172 15.12 21.38 -8.95
CA PRO A 172 14.76 21.34 -7.53
C PRO A 172 13.68 22.34 -7.09
N SER A 173 13.19 23.24 -7.96
CA SER A 173 12.55 24.48 -7.50
C SER A 173 11.09 24.70 -7.91
N ARG A 174 10.46 23.81 -8.67
CA ARG A 174 9.09 24.04 -9.22
C ARG A 174 8.00 23.07 -8.77
N ALA A 175 8.30 22.10 -7.92
CA ALA A 175 7.40 20.98 -7.60
C ALA A 175 6.45 21.20 -6.41
N LYS A 176 6.45 22.36 -5.75
CA LYS A 176 5.47 22.64 -4.69
C LYS A 176 4.12 22.95 -5.34
N ASN A 177 3.16 22.06 -5.13
CA ASN A 177 1.75 22.18 -5.50
C ASN A 177 1.29 21.60 -6.86
N ARG A 178 1.94 20.58 -7.43
CA ARG A 178 1.37 19.84 -8.59
C ARG A 178 0.52 18.63 -8.17
N PRO A 179 -0.70 18.45 -8.71
CA PRO A 179 -1.51 17.28 -8.44
C PRO A 179 -0.82 16.03 -9.00
N PHE A 180 -0.73 14.98 -8.17
CA PHE A 180 -0.27 13.64 -8.53
C PHE A 180 -1.00 13.12 -9.78
N PHE A 181 -0.27 12.58 -10.77
CA PHE A 181 -0.82 12.06 -12.04
C PHE A 181 -1.72 13.06 -12.82
N GLY A 182 -1.23 14.29 -13.02
CA GLY A 182 -1.75 15.22 -14.03
C GLY A 182 -1.26 14.88 -15.45
N ASP A 183 -0.76 15.89 -16.17
CA ASP A 183 -0.16 15.78 -17.51
C ASP A 183 1.20 15.04 -17.54
N GLU A 184 1.58 14.40 -16.43
CA GLU A 184 2.90 13.83 -16.19
C GLU A 184 2.91 12.30 -16.28
N ARG A 185 1.98 11.72 -17.05
CA ARG A 185 1.87 10.26 -17.26
C ARG A 185 3.12 9.66 -17.92
N ASP A 186 3.91 10.52 -18.57
CA ASP A 186 5.10 10.15 -19.31
C ASP A 186 6.37 10.24 -18.46
N LEU A 187 6.26 10.56 -17.16
CA LEU A 187 7.41 10.64 -16.26
C LEU A 187 7.51 9.42 -15.35
N PRO A 188 8.74 8.92 -15.09
CA PRO A 188 8.97 7.88 -14.10
C PRO A 188 8.51 8.29 -12.70
N LEU A 189 7.98 7.33 -11.95
CA LEU A 189 7.53 7.51 -10.57
C LEU A 189 8.35 6.65 -9.63
N SER A 190 8.71 7.18 -8.46
CA SER A 190 9.33 6.40 -7.40
C SER A 190 8.33 6.12 -6.28
N ALA A 191 8.43 4.94 -5.68
CA ALA A 191 7.82 4.67 -4.39
C ALA A 191 8.80 3.98 -3.47
N THR A 192 8.51 4.06 -2.18
CA THR A 192 9.22 3.33 -1.14
C THR A 192 8.23 2.46 -0.38
N ILE A 193 8.48 1.16 -0.37
CA ILE A 193 7.79 0.20 0.50
C ILE A 193 8.46 0.31 1.87
N MET A 194 7.73 0.81 2.86
CA MET A 194 8.30 1.18 4.17
C MET A 194 8.35 0.01 5.15
N GLY A 195 7.50 -1.00 4.95
CA GLY A 195 7.20 -2.04 5.94
C GLY A 195 5.70 -2.02 6.29
N GLY A 196 5.35 -2.35 7.52
CA GLY A 196 3.95 -2.48 7.91
C GLY A 196 3.75 -3.00 9.33
N GLY A 197 2.62 -3.69 9.56
CA GLY A 197 2.37 -4.38 10.81
C GLY A 197 1.25 -5.40 10.70
N GLU A 198 1.28 -6.40 11.58
CA GLU A 198 0.16 -7.31 11.80
C GLU A 198 -0.96 -6.64 12.60
N LEU A 199 -2.21 -7.08 12.41
CA LEU A 199 -3.38 -6.55 13.14
C LEU A 199 -3.14 -6.48 14.65
N GLN A 200 -2.60 -7.55 15.24
CA GLN A 200 -2.30 -7.62 16.67
C GLN A 200 -1.29 -6.55 17.14
N LEU A 201 -0.36 -6.13 16.27
CA LEU A 201 0.59 -5.08 16.58
C LEU A 201 -0.10 -3.73 16.72
N PHE A 202 -1.01 -3.41 15.78
CA PHE A 202 -1.84 -2.20 15.86
C PHE A 202 -2.72 -2.19 17.10
N ASP A 203 -3.17 -3.36 17.56
CA ASP A 203 -4.01 -3.50 18.75
C ASP A 203 -3.20 -3.29 20.04
N ARG A 204 -1.98 -3.86 20.10
CA ARG A 204 -1.09 -3.76 21.27
C ARG A 204 -0.47 -2.37 21.43
N ILE A 205 0.05 -1.80 20.34
CA ILE A 205 0.79 -0.53 20.39
C ILE A 205 -0.18 0.65 20.58
N GLY A 206 -1.45 0.46 20.20
CA GLY A 206 -2.53 1.29 20.69
C GLY A 206 -2.65 2.65 19.99
N PHE A 207 -3.88 2.89 19.56
CA PHE A 207 -4.57 4.15 19.31
C PHE A 207 -3.80 5.48 19.54
N ASP A 208 -3.50 6.17 18.44
CA ASP A 208 -3.82 7.59 18.36
C ASP A 208 -4.95 7.70 17.34
N GLU A 209 -6.17 7.97 17.80
CA GLU A 209 -7.36 8.12 16.96
C GLU A 209 -7.27 9.46 16.22
N ARG A 210 -6.22 9.63 15.42
CA ARG A 210 -6.03 10.85 14.68
C ARG A 210 -7.02 10.86 13.56
N ARG A 211 -7.84 11.90 13.60
CA ARG A 211 -8.52 12.41 12.43
C ARG A 211 -7.44 12.85 11.44
N MET A 212 -6.98 11.92 10.61
CA MET A 212 -6.12 12.23 9.47
C MET A 212 -6.87 13.20 8.54
N ALA A 213 -6.18 13.75 7.54
CA ALA A 213 -6.67 14.79 6.61
C ALA A 213 -8.06 14.53 5.98
N GLU A 214 -8.61 13.33 6.13
CA GLU A 214 -9.85 12.87 5.52
C GLU A 214 -10.94 12.43 6.48
N GLY A 215 -10.79 12.65 7.78
CA GLY A 215 -11.86 12.38 8.77
C GLY A 215 -12.12 10.91 9.09
N ALA A 216 -11.25 10.00 8.67
CA ALA A 216 -11.25 8.61 9.10
C ALA A 216 -10.37 8.44 10.35
N ASN A 217 -10.82 7.56 11.24
CA ASN A 217 -10.10 7.16 12.45
C ASN A 217 -9.28 5.91 12.16
N TYR A 218 -7.97 6.09 12.01
CA TYR A 218 -7.02 4.99 11.77
C TYR A 218 -6.43 4.51 13.08
N ARG A 219 -6.14 3.21 13.17
CA ARG A 219 -5.10 2.72 14.07
C ARG A 219 -3.75 3.06 13.44
N VAL A 220 -2.83 3.61 14.22
CA VAL A 220 -1.54 4.09 13.73
C VAL A 220 -0.40 3.63 14.64
N ILE A 221 0.76 3.36 14.05
CA ILE A 221 2.02 3.14 14.78
C ILE A 221 2.90 4.36 14.57
N GLN A 222 3.35 4.99 15.65
CA GLN A 222 4.22 6.16 15.63
C GLN A 222 5.22 6.13 16.81
N PRO A 223 6.54 6.25 16.56
CA PRO A 223 7.18 6.38 15.25
C PRO A 223 7.03 5.11 14.40
N MET A 224 7.10 5.24 13.07
CA MET A 224 7.01 4.07 12.17
C MET A 224 8.08 2.99 12.41
N SER A 225 9.17 3.34 13.12
CA SER A 225 10.21 2.39 13.55
C SER A 225 9.71 1.33 14.52
N ASP A 226 8.56 1.56 15.17
CA ASP A 226 7.94 0.61 16.08
C ASP A 226 7.08 -0.43 15.34
N GLY A 227 6.98 -0.29 14.01
CA GLY A 227 6.36 -1.27 13.14
C GLY A 227 7.30 -2.40 12.73
N ARG A 228 6.88 -3.13 11.69
CA ARG A 228 7.66 -4.18 11.05
C ARG A 228 8.41 -3.63 9.85
N SER A 229 9.68 -3.99 9.75
CA SER A 229 10.50 -3.83 8.55
C SER A 229 9.91 -4.60 7.35
N VAL A 230 10.37 -4.28 6.14
CA VAL A 230 9.99 -5.03 4.94
C VAL A 230 10.37 -6.51 5.05
N GLY A 231 11.55 -6.80 5.59
CA GLY A 231 12.01 -8.18 5.82
C GLY A 231 11.10 -8.97 6.78
N GLU A 232 10.66 -8.35 7.88
CA GLU A 232 9.69 -8.97 8.80
C GLU A 232 8.34 -9.19 8.14
N MET A 233 7.82 -8.20 7.41
CA MET A 233 6.53 -8.30 6.72
C MET A 233 6.53 -9.40 5.65
N LEU A 234 7.64 -9.58 4.92
CA LEU A 234 7.83 -10.69 3.99
C LEU A 234 7.71 -12.06 4.68
N ARG A 235 8.34 -12.23 5.85
CA ARG A 235 8.24 -13.47 6.63
C ARG A 235 6.83 -13.69 7.12
N LEU A 236 6.22 -12.69 7.76
CA LEU A 236 4.85 -12.79 8.27
C LEU A 236 3.84 -13.16 7.17
N SER A 237 4.08 -12.73 5.93
CA SER A 237 3.21 -13.02 4.79
C SER A 237 3.26 -14.47 4.27
N VAL A 238 4.26 -15.27 4.69
CA VAL A 238 4.42 -16.67 4.23
C VAL A 238 4.73 -17.67 5.35
N THR A 239 4.79 -17.21 6.59
CA THR A 239 4.96 -18.04 7.78
C THR A 239 3.92 -17.61 8.81
N PRO A 240 2.75 -18.26 8.87
CA PRO A 240 1.90 -18.14 10.03
C PRO A 240 2.65 -18.81 11.18
N GLU A 241 3.22 -18.02 12.10
CA GLU A 241 3.60 -18.58 13.39
C GLU A 241 2.36 -19.27 13.99
N PRO A 242 2.52 -20.40 14.69
CA PRO A 242 1.42 -20.97 15.44
C PRO A 242 0.94 -19.89 16.41
N ILE A 243 -0.33 -19.48 16.26
CA ILE A 243 -0.99 -18.59 17.21
C ILE A 243 -0.84 -19.26 18.56
N SER A 244 0.00 -18.69 19.43
CA SER A 244 0.13 -19.15 20.80
C SER A 244 -1.22 -18.90 21.46
N SER A 245 -1.94 -19.99 21.70
CA SER A 245 -3.23 -20.03 22.41
C SER A 245 -3.07 -19.64 23.88
#